data_AF-A0A9E8RX26-F1
#
_entry.id   AF-A0A9E8RX26-F1
#
_cell.length_a   1.000
_cell.length_b   1.000
_cell.length_c   1.000
_cell.angle_alpha   90.00
_cell.angle_beta   90.00
_cell.angle_gamma   90.00
#
_symmetry.space_group_name_H-M   'P 1'
#
loop_
_entity.id
_entity.type
_entity.pdbx_description
1 polymer ?
#
loop_
_entity_poly.entity_id
_entity_poly.type
_entity_poly.pdbx_seq_one_letter_code
_entity_poly.pdbx_strand_id
1 'polypeptide(L)'
;MEKEKTIKELNEFLQGIYIAIHGYERYIQHVEDQKIKTVLQQIQQDHKQHAIRIAERIQNLGGVPVEDGGMKGKMADMMMRMNGATDNPNFILKDAMRGEENGIKMSEKLVRGDLDECSLQIVKQVLEKDRHHLEQLQQHIQ
;
A
#
# COMPACT_ATOMS: atom_id res chain seq x y z
N MET A 1 20.38 17.70 2.63
CA MET A 1 19.26 18.48 2.08
C MET A 1 18.42 17.68 1.09
N GLU A 2 18.81 17.47 -0.18
CA GLU A 2 17.98 16.68 -1.14
C GLU A 2 17.79 15.22 -0.70
N LYS A 3 18.90 14.55 -0.32
CA LYS A 3 18.87 13.15 0.14
C LYS A 3 17.97 12.92 1.36
N GLU A 4 18.00 13.83 2.34
CA GLU A 4 17.17 13.74 3.54
C GLU A 4 15.69 13.94 3.23
N LYS A 5 15.37 14.82 2.27
CA LYS A 5 14.01 15.00 1.79
C LYS A 5 13.49 13.73 1.11
N THR A 6 14.28 13.14 0.20
CA THR A 6 13.94 11.85 -0.44
C THR A 6 13.72 10.75 0.59
N ILE A 7 14.61 10.62 1.59
CA ILE A 7 14.46 9.65 2.68
C ILE A 7 13.14 9.86 3.44
N LYS A 8 12.79 11.12 3.73
CA LYS A 8 11.55 11.45 4.44
C LYS A 8 10.32 11.06 3.59
N GLU A 9 10.31 11.44 2.32
CA GLU A 9 9.21 11.16 1.39
C GLU A 9 9.03 9.65 1.18
N LEU A 10 10.13 8.89 1.02
CA LEU A 10 10.08 7.43 0.91
C LEU A 10 9.61 6.76 2.21
N ASN A 11 9.92 7.33 3.38
CA ASN A 11 9.42 6.82 4.65
C ASN A 11 7.92 7.07 4.83
N GLU A 12 7.42 8.26 4.43
CA GLU A 12 5.98 8.53 4.39
C GLU A 12 5.28 7.56 3.41
N PHE A 13 5.92 7.26 2.29
CA PHE A 13 5.43 6.28 1.31
C PHE A 13 5.38 4.86 1.88
N LEU A 14 6.47 4.41 2.49
CA LEU A 14 6.60 3.10 3.12
C LEU A 14 5.53 2.88 4.20
N GLN A 15 5.22 3.94 4.96
CA GLN A 15 4.12 3.91 5.92
C GLN A 15 2.75 3.66 5.27
N GLY A 16 2.46 4.26 4.12
CA GLY A 16 1.23 3.95 3.40
C GLY A 16 1.17 2.49 2.94
N ILE A 17 2.30 1.91 2.52
CA ILE A 17 2.39 0.52 2.10
C ILE A 17 2.11 -0.43 3.28
N TYR A 18 2.66 -0.19 4.47
CA TYR A 18 2.35 -1.01 5.65
C TYR A 18 0.87 -0.95 6.05
N ILE A 19 0.26 0.23 5.96
CA ILE A 19 -1.20 0.39 6.17
C ILE A 19 -1.98 -0.46 5.16
N ALA A 20 -1.58 -0.46 3.88
CA ALA A 20 -2.20 -1.31 2.87
C ALA A 20 -2.05 -2.80 3.22
N ILE A 21 -0.84 -3.27 3.54
CA ILE A 21 -0.56 -4.68 3.92
C ILE A 21 -1.55 -5.14 5.01
N HIS A 22 -1.67 -4.38 6.09
CA HIS A 22 -2.57 -4.71 7.19
C HIS A 22 -4.06 -4.64 6.82
N GLY A 23 -4.45 -3.68 5.97
CA GLY A 23 -5.79 -3.64 5.39
C GLY A 23 -6.13 -4.95 4.69
N TYR A 24 -5.21 -5.41 3.82
CA TYR A 24 -5.37 -6.67 3.12
C TYR A 24 -5.37 -7.88 4.05
N GLU A 25 -4.53 -7.93 5.09
CA GLU A 25 -4.59 -8.99 6.12
C GLU A 25 -6.00 -9.13 6.69
N ARG A 26 -6.63 -7.99 6.98
CA ARG A 26 -7.98 -7.97 7.51
C ARG A 26 -9.03 -8.36 6.47
N TYR A 27 -8.93 -7.88 5.24
CA TYR A 27 -9.84 -8.31 4.16
C TYR A 27 -9.79 -9.83 3.95
N ILE A 28 -8.59 -10.42 3.94
CA ILE A 28 -8.36 -11.86 3.75
C ILE A 28 -8.92 -12.69 4.91
N GLN A 29 -8.91 -12.15 6.13
CA GLN A 29 -9.48 -12.80 7.31
C GLN A 29 -11.01 -12.90 7.27
N HIS A 30 -11.69 -11.92 6.66
CA HIS A 30 -13.16 -11.83 6.72
C HIS A 30 -13.86 -12.20 5.41
N VAL A 31 -13.17 -12.16 4.26
CA VAL A 31 -13.77 -12.58 3.00
C VAL A 31 -13.98 -14.10 2.95
N GLU A 32 -15.20 -14.52 2.63
CA GLU A 32 -15.55 -15.94 2.48
C GLU A 32 -15.30 -16.47 1.05
N ASP A 33 -15.54 -15.63 0.03
CA ASP A 33 -15.34 -15.98 -1.37
C ASP A 33 -13.86 -16.28 -1.65
N GLN A 34 -13.57 -17.52 -2.04
CA GLN A 34 -12.20 -18.00 -2.26
C GLN A 34 -11.51 -17.34 -3.46
N LYS A 35 -12.25 -16.94 -4.50
CA LYS A 35 -11.68 -16.25 -5.65
C LYS A 35 -11.24 -14.85 -5.25
N ILE A 36 -12.09 -14.12 -4.53
CA ILE A 36 -11.75 -12.79 -4.01
C ILE A 36 -10.59 -12.90 -3.02
N LYS A 37 -10.63 -13.88 -2.11
CA LYS A 37 -9.54 -14.14 -1.16
C LYS A 37 -8.18 -14.32 -1.85
N THR A 38 -8.15 -15.10 -2.93
CA THR A 38 -6.93 -15.35 -3.71
C THR A 38 -6.37 -14.06 -4.32
N VAL A 39 -7.23 -13.20 -4.88
CA VAL A 39 -6.82 -11.91 -5.43
C VAL A 39 -6.29 -10.98 -4.34
N LEU A 40 -6.98 -10.87 -3.21
CA LEU A 40 -6.52 -10.06 -2.08
C LEU A 40 -5.17 -10.54 -1.52
N GLN A 41 -4.94 -11.86 -1.45
CA GLN A 41 -3.65 -12.43 -1.06
C GLN A 41 -2.53 -12.08 -2.04
N GLN A 42 -2.81 -12.13 -3.35
CA GLN A 42 -1.84 -11.74 -4.37
C GLN A 42 -1.45 -10.26 -4.25
N ILE A 43 -2.44 -9.38 -4.09
CA ILE A 43 -2.20 -7.94 -3.96
C ILE A 43 -1.42 -7.63 -2.66
N GLN A 44 -1.76 -8.28 -1.55
CA GLN A 44 -1.00 -8.15 -0.31
C GLN A 44 0.47 -8.53 -0.50
N GLN A 45 0.74 -9.63 -1.23
CA GLN A 45 2.10 -10.08 -1.49
C GLN A 45 2.87 -9.05 -2.30
N ASP A 46 2.23 -8.42 -3.29
CA ASP A 46 2.83 -7.33 -4.06
C ASP A 46 3.18 -6.13 -3.15
N HIS A 47 2.26 -5.72 -2.25
CA HIS A 47 2.55 -4.66 -1.26
C HIS A 47 3.72 -5.01 -0.33
N LYS A 48 3.84 -6.28 0.10
CA LYS A 48 5.01 -6.74 0.88
C LYS A 48 6.31 -6.62 0.09
N GLN A 49 6.30 -6.94 -1.21
CA GLN A 49 7.46 -6.74 -2.09
C GLN A 49 7.78 -5.26 -2.29
N HIS A 50 6.76 -4.40 -2.42
CA HIS A 50 6.94 -2.94 -2.50
C HIS A 50 7.61 -2.40 -1.23
N ALA A 51 7.15 -2.82 -0.05
CA ALA A 51 7.72 -2.41 1.24
C ALA A 51 9.21 -2.76 1.33
N ILE A 52 9.59 -3.98 0.95
CA ILE A 52 11.00 -4.42 0.93
C ILE A 52 11.84 -3.49 0.05
N ARG A 53 11.42 -3.25 -1.20
CA ARG A 53 12.17 -2.42 -2.15
C ARG A 53 12.33 -0.97 -1.69
N ILE A 54 11.28 -0.40 -1.10
CA ILE A 54 11.32 0.98 -0.59
C ILE A 54 12.21 1.06 0.66
N ALA A 55 12.12 0.10 1.57
CA ALA A 55 12.97 0.04 2.75
C ALA A 55 14.46 -0.10 2.38
N GLU A 56 14.78 -0.99 1.44
CA GLU A 56 16.14 -1.13 0.89
C GLU A 56 16.62 0.18 0.25
N ARG A 57 15.75 0.89 -0.49
CA ARG A 57 16.11 2.18 -1.07
C ARG A 57 16.44 3.22 -0.01
N ILE A 58 15.63 3.31 1.05
CA ILE A 58 15.89 4.21 2.19
C ILE A 58 17.26 3.90 2.83
N GLN A 59 17.57 2.62 3.05
CA GLN A 59 18.86 2.19 3.61
C GLN A 59 20.03 2.51 2.68
N ASN A 60 19.88 2.32 1.37
CA ASN A 60 20.89 2.71 0.36
C ASN A 60 21.14 4.22 0.34
N LEU A 61 20.13 5.02 0.70
CA LEU A 61 20.27 6.45 0.92
C LEU A 61 20.86 6.79 2.31
N GLY A 62 21.20 5.81 3.14
CA GLY A 62 21.73 6.01 4.50
C GLY A 62 20.67 6.46 5.50
N GLY A 63 19.38 6.31 5.16
CA GLY A 63 18.26 6.55 6.07
C GLY A 63 17.89 5.29 6.84
N VAL A 64 17.07 5.48 7.89
CA VAL A 64 16.45 4.38 8.64
C VAL A 64 15.01 4.21 8.12
N PRO A 65 14.62 3.05 7.60
CA PRO A 65 13.25 2.80 7.18
C PRO A 65 12.33 2.72 8.39
N VAL A 66 11.13 3.28 8.24
CA VAL A 66 10.09 3.24 9.26
C VAL A 66 9.67 1.79 9.50
N GLU A 67 9.54 1.42 10.77
CA GLU A 67 9.12 0.08 11.15
C GLU A 67 7.61 -0.06 11.12
N ASP A 68 7.14 -1.24 10.71
CA ASP A 68 5.73 -1.63 10.72
C ASP A 68 5.07 -1.40 12.09
N GLY A 69 5.75 -1.80 13.17
CA GLY A 69 5.28 -1.68 14.56
C GLY A 69 5.15 -0.25 15.11
N GLY A 70 5.70 0.76 14.41
CA GLY A 70 5.63 2.17 14.79
C GLY A 70 4.28 2.83 14.46
N MET A 71 3.36 2.11 13.81
CA MET A 71 2.16 2.69 13.19
C MET A 71 0.86 2.40 13.91
N LYS A 72 0.93 1.89 15.16
CA LYS A 72 -0.22 1.44 15.96
C LYS A 72 -1.41 2.40 15.97
N GLY A 73 -1.18 3.71 16.04
CA GLY A 73 -2.24 4.72 16.02
C GLY A 73 -3.00 4.77 14.68
N LYS A 74 -2.28 4.89 13.55
CA LYS A 74 -2.90 4.91 12.21
C LYS A 74 -3.56 3.56 11.88
N MET A 75 -2.97 2.47 12.36
CA MET A 75 -3.55 1.14 12.24
C MET A 75 -4.85 1.02 13.05
N ALA A 76 -4.93 1.59 14.26
CA ALA A 76 -6.15 1.62 15.06
C ALA A 76 -7.27 2.41 14.36
N ASP A 77 -6.97 3.56 13.77
CA ASP A 77 -7.95 4.35 13.02
C ASP A 77 -8.48 3.58 11.80
N MET A 78 -7.59 2.92 11.05
CA MET A 78 -7.99 2.05 9.94
C MET A 78 -8.86 0.89 10.43
N MET A 79 -8.49 0.28 11.57
CA MET A 79 -9.23 -0.82 12.18
C MET A 79 -10.63 -0.38 12.63
N MET A 80 -10.79 0.83 13.15
CA MET A 80 -12.11 1.37 13.50
C MET A 80 -12.98 1.61 12.28
N ARG A 81 -12.41 2.09 11.16
CA ARG A 81 -13.15 2.31 9.90
C ARG A 81 -13.65 1.01 9.28
N MET A 82 -12.91 -0.09 9.48
CA MET A 82 -13.32 -1.42 9.03
C MET A 82 -14.23 -2.16 10.03
N ASN A 83 -14.38 -1.68 11.27
CA ASN A 83 -15.34 -2.25 12.22
C ASN A 83 -16.77 -1.91 11.76
N GLY A 84 -17.54 -2.93 11.38
CA GLY A 84 -18.96 -2.79 10.99
C GLY A 84 -19.28 -3.20 9.56
N ALA A 85 -18.31 -3.68 8.78
CA ALA A 85 -18.50 -3.97 7.36
C ALA A 85 -17.97 -5.34 6.92
N THR A 86 -17.80 -6.24 7.87
CA THR A 86 -16.81 -7.31 7.80
C THR A 86 -17.17 -8.45 6.86
N ASP A 87 -18.43 -8.67 6.51
CA ASP A 87 -18.79 -9.93 5.84
C ASP A 87 -19.30 -9.72 4.40
N ASN A 88 -19.38 -8.47 3.93
CA ASN A 88 -19.85 -8.17 2.58
C ASN A 88 -18.67 -8.10 1.59
N PRO A 89 -18.54 -9.04 0.63
CA PRO A 89 -17.43 -9.05 -0.32
C PRO A 89 -17.36 -7.77 -1.17
N ASN A 90 -18.50 -7.19 -1.55
CA ASN A 90 -18.55 -5.94 -2.29
C ASN A 90 -18.08 -4.73 -1.46
N PHE A 91 -18.30 -4.76 -0.14
CA PHE A 91 -17.75 -3.72 0.73
C PHE A 91 -16.22 -3.83 0.79
N ILE A 92 -15.71 -5.04 1.02
CA ILE A 92 -14.26 -5.33 1.07
C ILE A 92 -13.58 -4.89 -0.22
N LEU A 93 -14.12 -5.27 -1.38
CA LEU A 93 -13.59 -4.88 -2.68
C LEU A 93 -13.58 -3.36 -2.87
N LYS A 94 -14.67 -2.66 -2.52
CA LYS A 94 -14.75 -1.20 -2.62
C LYS A 94 -13.77 -0.49 -1.69
N ASP A 95 -13.56 -1.01 -0.49
CA ASP A 95 -12.62 -0.42 0.45
C ASP A 95 -11.16 -0.70 0.05
N ALA A 96 -10.86 -1.90 -0.46
CA ALA A 96 -9.58 -2.21 -1.08
C ALA A 96 -9.28 -1.28 -2.26
N MET A 97 -10.24 -1.07 -3.17
CA MET A 97 -10.08 -0.13 -4.29
C MET A 97 -9.83 1.30 -3.81
N ARG A 98 -10.54 1.77 -2.78
CA ARG A 98 -10.27 3.08 -2.18
C ARG A 98 -8.85 3.15 -1.61
N GLY A 99 -8.37 2.07 -1.01
CA GLY A 99 -6.98 1.92 -0.56
C GLY A 99 -6.00 2.12 -1.71
N GLU A 100 -6.18 1.38 -2.79
CA GLU A 100 -5.33 1.47 -4.00
C GLU A 100 -5.39 2.86 -4.64
N GLU A 101 -6.57 3.49 -4.75
CA GLU A 101 -6.68 4.87 -5.26
C GLU A 101 -5.88 5.87 -4.42
N ASN A 102 -5.84 5.68 -3.09
CA ASN A 102 -5.04 6.52 -2.21
C ASN A 102 -3.54 6.25 -2.37
N GLY A 103 -3.15 4.98 -2.51
CA GLY A 103 -1.77 4.57 -2.83
C GLY A 103 -1.29 5.20 -4.13
N ILE A 104 -2.08 5.09 -5.20
CA ILE A 104 -1.82 5.70 -6.51
C ILE A 104 -1.64 7.21 -6.39
N LYS A 105 -2.53 7.92 -5.68
CA LYS A 105 -2.39 9.38 -5.47
C LYS A 105 -1.09 9.73 -4.76
N MET A 106 -0.67 8.91 -3.78
CA MET A 106 0.58 9.10 -3.07
C MET A 106 1.79 8.86 -3.99
N SER A 107 1.77 7.79 -4.76
CA SER A 107 2.79 7.47 -5.77
C SER A 107 2.89 8.56 -6.84
N GLU A 108 1.76 9.08 -7.35
CA GLU A 108 1.73 10.15 -8.35
C GLU A 108 2.30 11.47 -7.80
N LYS A 109 2.03 11.80 -6.53
CA LYS A 109 2.61 12.96 -5.86
C LYS A 109 4.14 12.86 -5.82
N LEU A 110 4.66 11.68 -5.48
CA LEU A 110 6.09 11.41 -5.43
C LEU A 110 6.75 11.47 -6.82
N VAL A 111 6.08 10.93 -7.84
CA VAL A 111 6.56 10.96 -9.23
C VAL A 111 6.66 12.38 -9.79
N ARG A 112 5.78 13.29 -9.34
CA ARG A 112 5.83 14.72 -9.70
C ARG A 112 6.81 15.54 -8.84
N GLY A 113 7.34 14.93 -7.77
CA GLY A 113 8.30 15.55 -6.87
C GLY A 113 9.72 15.54 -7.42
N ASP A 114 10.68 15.72 -6.53
CA ASP A 114 12.12 15.81 -6.77
C ASP A 114 12.87 14.56 -6.28
N LEU A 115 12.25 13.38 -6.43
CA LEU A 115 12.94 12.13 -6.18
C LEU A 115 14.11 11.94 -7.14
N ASP A 116 15.22 11.42 -6.63
CA ASP A 116 16.33 10.99 -7.49
C ASP A 116 15.88 9.88 -8.45
N GLU A 117 16.63 9.70 -9.55
CA GLU A 117 16.26 8.80 -10.64
C GLU A 117 15.98 7.36 -10.17
N CYS A 118 16.81 6.80 -9.29
CA CYS A 118 16.61 5.43 -8.80
C CYS A 118 15.35 5.33 -7.93
N SER A 119 15.14 6.29 -7.04
CA SER A 119 13.92 6.34 -6.20
C SER A 119 12.67 6.50 -7.06
N LEU A 120 12.72 7.36 -8.07
CA LEU A 120 11.64 7.61 -9.00
C LEU A 120 11.25 6.34 -9.78
N GLN A 121 12.23 5.57 -10.25
CA GLN A 121 11.96 4.31 -10.96
C GLN A 121 11.26 3.27 -10.06
N ILE A 122 11.68 3.14 -8.80
CA ILE A 122 11.03 2.23 -7.85
C ILE A 122 9.58 2.65 -7.61
N VAL A 123 9.32 3.94 -7.37
CA VAL A 123 7.96 4.44 -7.15
C VAL A 123 7.08 4.28 -8.40
N LYS A 124 7.64 4.45 -9.61
CA LYS A 124 6.89 4.20 -10.86
C LYS A 124 6.48 2.74 -11.00
N GLN A 125 7.34 1.79 -10.63
CA GLN A 125 6.99 0.37 -10.65
C GLN A 125 5.86 0.04 -9.66
N VAL A 126 5.88 0.66 -8.48
CA VAL A 126 4.79 0.54 -7.50
C VAL A 126 3.49 1.12 -8.08
N LEU A 127 3.54 2.34 -8.64
CA LEU A 127 2.40 2.99 -9.27
C LEU A 127 1.75 2.14 -10.38
N GLU A 128 2.56 1.53 -11.25
CA GLU A 128 2.05 0.65 -12.31
C GLU A 128 1.38 -0.59 -11.74
N LYS A 129 1.93 -1.16 -10.66
CA LYS A 129 1.35 -2.32 -9.98
C LYS A 129 0.05 -1.98 -9.26
N ASP A 130 -0.01 -0.88 -8.51
CA ASP A 130 -1.23 -0.44 -7.81
C ASP A 130 -2.37 -0.17 -8.81
N ARG A 131 -2.07 0.37 -10.00
CA ARG A 131 -3.05 0.53 -11.09
C ARG A 131 -3.59 -0.81 -11.58
N HIS A 132 -2.73 -1.82 -11.70
CA HIS A 132 -3.18 -3.16 -12.07
C HIS A 132 -4.01 -3.81 -10.96
N HIS A 133 -3.69 -3.56 -9.68
CA HIS A 133 -4.51 -4.03 -8.56
C HIS A 133 -5.94 -3.49 -8.64
N LEU A 134 -6.13 -2.21 -8.98
CA LEU A 134 -7.47 -1.65 -9.22
C LEU A 134 -8.24 -2.40 -10.31
N GLU A 135 -7.60 -2.68 -11.44
CA GLU A 135 -8.21 -3.43 -12.55
C GLU A 135 -8.63 -4.84 -12.09
N GLN A 136 -7.78 -5.51 -11.31
CA GLN A 136 -8.07 -6.83 -10.76
C GLN A 136 -9.27 -6.78 -9.80
N LEU A 137 -9.30 -5.82 -8.88
CA LEU A 137 -10.39 -5.67 -7.92
C LEU A 137 -11.73 -5.36 -8.61
N GLN A 138 -11.70 -4.50 -9.65
CA GLN A 138 -12.90 -4.09 -10.38
C GLN A 138 -13.59 -5.26 -11.10
N GLN A 139 -12.85 -6.27 -11.55
CA GLN A 139 -13.40 -7.47 -12.20
C GLN A 139 -14.27 -8.33 -11.26
N HIS A 140 -14.15 -8.14 -9.95
CA HIS A 140 -14.87 -8.91 -8.95
C HIS A 140 -16.06 -8.17 -8.33
N ILE A 141 -16.28 -6.90 -8.68
CA ILE A 141 -17.45 -6.15 -8.24
C ILE A 141 -18.66 -6.50 -9.12
N GLN A 142 -19.78 -6.82 -8.47
CA GLN A 142 -21.10 -7.00 -9.10
C GLN A 142 -21.94 -5.73 -8.99
#